data_AF-A0A3A0AS04-F1
#
_entry.id   AF-A0A3A0AS04-F1
#
_cell.length_a   1.000
_cell.length_b   1.000
_cell.length_c   1.000
_cell.angle_alpha   90.00
_cell.angle_beta   90.00
_cell.angle_gamma   90.00
#
_symmetry.space_group_name_H-M   'P 1'
#
loop_
_entity.id
_entity.type
_entity.pdbx_description
1 polymer ?
#
loop_
_entity_poly.entity_id
_entity_poly.type
_entity_poly.pdbx_seq_one_letter_code
_entity_poly.pdbx_strand_id
1 'polypeptide(L)' 'MSSEGRQKALETTLAGLNKRYGEGVVMKLGEASRLSVEAIPTGSLSLDIALGV' A
#
# COMPACT_ATOMS: atom_id res chain seq x y z
N MET A 1 -0.64 25.25 -18.44
CA MET A 1 0.21 24.04 -18.41
C MET A 1 -0.72 22.86 -18.11
N SER A 2 -1.23 22.23 -19.17
CA SER A 2 -2.35 21.30 -19.13
C SER A 2 -2.05 20.09 -18.24
N SER A 3 -3.04 19.58 -17.51
CA SER A 3 -2.85 18.49 -16.54
C SER A 3 -2.29 17.21 -17.14
N GLU A 4 -2.41 17.02 -18.46
CA GLU A 4 -1.85 15.88 -19.20
C GLU A 4 -0.33 15.76 -19.09
N GLY A 5 0.40 16.90 -19.15
CA GLY A 5 1.86 16.88 -19.03
C GLY A 5 2.34 16.41 -17.66
N ARG A 6 1.59 16.76 -16.60
CA ARG A 6 1.87 16.32 -15.23
C ARG A 6 1.57 14.83 -15.04
N GLN A 7 0.47 14.34 -15.63
CA GLN A 7 0.11 12.92 -15.57
C GLN A 7 1.16 12.03 -16.23
N LYS A 8 1.64 12.43 -17.43
CA LYS A 8 2.67 11.68 -18.17
C LYS A 8 4.01 11.63 -17.44
N ALA A 9 4.42 12.75 -16.85
CA ALA A 9 5.63 12.82 -16.02
C ALA A 9 5.51 11.90 -14.79
N LEU A 10 4.35 11.94 -14.11
CA LEU A 10 4.07 11.10 -12.95
C LEU A 10 4.17 9.59 -13.28
N GLU A 11 3.53 9.15 -14.36
CA GLU A 11 3.56 7.74 -14.79
C GLU A 11 4.99 7.27 -15.13
N THR A 12 5.76 8.11 -15.81
CA THR A 12 7.17 7.81 -16.15
C THR A 12 8.02 7.66 -14.90
N THR A 13 7.83 8.55 -13.91
CA THR A 13 8.54 8.48 -12.62
C THR A 13 8.15 7.24 -11.83
N LEU A 14 6.85 6.91 -11.76
CA LEU A 14 6.37 5.71 -11.07
C LEU A 14 6.92 4.42 -11.69
N ALA A 15 6.95 4.33 -13.03
CA ALA A 15 7.55 3.20 -13.72
C ALA A 15 9.06 3.08 -13.44
N GLY A 16 9.77 4.20 -13.36
CA GLY A 16 11.19 4.24 -13.00
C GLY A 16 11.45 3.78 -11.57
N LEU A 17 10.60 4.16 -10.62
CA LEU A 17 10.69 3.73 -9.23
C LEU A 17 10.43 2.23 -9.07
N ASN A 18 9.37 1.71 -9.70
CA ASN A 18 9.05 0.27 -9.66
C ASN A 18 10.19 -0.59 -10.24
N LYS A 19 10.85 -0.13 -11.31
CA LYS A 19 11.99 -0.85 -11.91
C LYS A 19 13.24 -0.86 -11.02
N ARG A 20 13.48 0.21 -10.25
CA ARG A 20 14.69 0.36 -9.42
C ARG A 20 14.56 -0.27 -8.03
N TYR A 21 13.36 -0.24 -7.46
CA TYR A 21 13.13 -0.59 -6.06
C TYR A 21 12.14 -1.76 -5.86
N GLY A 22 11.56 -2.27 -6.95
CA GLY A 22 10.55 -3.34 -6.91
C GLY A 22 9.11 -2.82 -6.86
N GLU A 23 8.16 -3.74 -7.01
CA GLU A 23 6.74 -3.41 -6.94
C GLU A 23 6.32 -2.95 -5.53
N GLY A 24 5.36 -2.04 -5.46
CA GLY A 24 4.83 -1.54 -4.19
C GLY A 24 5.65 -0.43 -3.52
N VAL A 25 6.71 0.08 -4.15
CA VAL A 25 7.54 1.16 -3.56
C VAL A 25 6.78 2.49 -3.46
N VAL A 26 5.85 2.74 -4.39
CA VAL A 26 4.90 3.86 -4.34
C VAL A 26 3.55 3.35 -4.85
N MET A 27 2.51 3.57 -4.06
CA MET A 27 1.14 3.15 -4.35
C MET A 27 0.17 4.23 -3.85
N LYS A 28 -1.02 4.32 -4.46
CA LYS A 28 -2.03 5.26 -3.97
C LYS A 28 -2.51 4.83 -2.59
N LEU A 29 -2.76 5.80 -1.72
CA LEU A 29 -3.19 5.57 -0.34
C LEU A 29 -4.48 4.70 -0.23
N GLY A 30 -5.31 4.67 -1.28
CA GLY A 30 -6.50 3.81 -1.38
C GLY A 30 -6.33 2.52 -2.21
N GLU A 31 -5.22 2.36 -2.94
CA GLU A 31 -4.86 1.10 -3.62
C GLU A 31 -4.13 0.13 -2.68
N ALA A 32 -3.70 0.59 -1.50
CA ALA A 32 -3.34 -0.28 -0.39
C ALA A 32 -4.61 -0.97 0.12
N SER A 33 -5.13 -1.94 -0.65
CA SER A 33 -6.27 -2.75 -0.26
C SER A 33 -5.88 -3.44 1.03
N ARG A 34 -6.42 -2.96 2.16
CA ARG A 34 -6.29 -3.54 3.50
C ARG A 34 -4.94 -4.25 3.67
N LEU A 35 -3.89 -3.52 4.05
CA LEU A 35 -2.72 -4.15 4.64
C LEU A 35 -3.27 -5.14 5.68
N SER A 36 -3.26 -6.43 5.35
CA SER A 36 -3.71 -7.47 6.25
C SER A 36 -2.66 -7.46 7.34
N VAL A 37 -2.95 -6.73 8.42
CA VAL A 37 -2.07 -6.70 9.56
C VAL A 37 -2.05 -8.13 10.07
N GLU A 38 -0.94 -8.82 9.85
CA GLU A 38 -0.76 -10.15 10.40
C GLU A 38 -0.76 -10.03 11.92
N ALA A 39 -1.73 -10.67 12.54
CA ALA A 39 -1.83 -10.81 13.98
C ALA A 39 -1.43 -12.23 14.37
N ILE A 40 -0.62 -12.35 15.41
CA ILE A 40 -0.36 -13.64 16.05
C ILE A 40 -1.46 -13.83 17.12
N PRO A 41 -2.28 -14.89 17.05
CA PRO A 41 -3.32 -15.15 18.04
C PRO A 41 -2.71 -15.27 19.43
N THR A 42 -3.33 -14.65 20.42
CA THR A 42 -2.86 -14.71 21.81
C THR A 42 -3.10 -16.08 22.46
N GLY A 43 -3.91 -16.93 21.83
CA GLY A 43 -4.35 -18.22 22.37
C GLY A 43 -5.53 -18.11 23.33
N SER A 44 -6.05 -16.90 23.53
CA SER A 44 -7.25 -16.61 24.32
C SER A 44 -8.28 -15.89 23.45
N LEU A 45 -9.37 -16.59 23.13
CA LEU A 45 -10.40 -16.07 22.21
C LEU A 45 -11.00 -14.74 22.69
N SER A 46 -11.21 -14.58 24.00
CA SER A 46 -11.75 -13.33 24.55
C SER A 46 -10.80 -12.14 24.38
N LEU A 47 -9.48 -12.39 24.40
CA LEU A 47 -8.46 -11.36 24.26
C LEU A 47 -8.26 -10.97 22.80
N ASP A 48 -8.26 -11.94 21.89
CA ASP A 48 -8.19 -11.71 20.44
C ASP A 48 -9.38 -10.86 19.96
N ILE A 49 -10.61 -11.18 20.43
CA ILE A 49 -11.82 -10.39 20.15
C ILE A 49 -11.71 -8.96 20.68
N ALA A 50 -11.17 -8.76 21.88
CA ALA A 50 -11.02 -7.42 22.47
C ALA A 50 -9.97 -6.57 21.74
N LEU A 51 -8.95 -7.20 21.17
CA LEU A 51 -7.91 -6.55 20.36
C LEU A 51 -8.37 -6.27 18.93
N GLY A 52 -9.48 -6.88 18.48
CA GLY A 52 -10.01 -6.71 17.13
C GLY A 52 -9.19 -7.44 16.07
N VAL A 53 -8.51 -8.52 16.47
CA VAL A 53 -7.73 -9.43 15.61
C VAL A 53 -8.41 -10.78 15.43
#